data_AF-A0A495U2B8-F1
#
_entry.id   AF-A0A495U2B8-F1
#
_cell.length_a   1.000
_cell.length_b   1.000
_cell.length_c   1.000
_cell.angle_alpha   90.00
_cell.angle_beta   90.00
_cell.angle_gamma   90.00
#
_symmetry.space_group_name_H-M   'P 1'
#
loop_
_entity.id
_entity.type
_entity.pdbx_description
1 polymer ?
#
loop_
_entity_poly.entity_id
_entity_poly.type
_entity_poly.pdbx_seq_one_letter_code
_entity_poly.pdbx_strand_id
1 'polypeptide(L)' 'MANHSIASAAVTHELRASIEPILQRERITLSEYLRLCLVNLRDNGKPPFEVPEEKRGRALRHGGLKADVKTA' A
#
# COMPACT_ATOMS: atom_id res chain seq x y z
N MET A 1 1.43 14.30 20.95
CA MET A 1 0.26 13.78 20.21
C MET A 1 0.80 12.96 19.05
N ALA A 2 0.34 11.73 18.85
CA ALA A 2 0.78 10.94 17.71
C ALA A 2 0.05 11.47 16.45
N ASN A 3 0.81 11.92 15.46
CA ASN A 3 0.24 12.28 14.16
C ASN A 3 -0.23 11.00 13.49
N HIS A 4 -1.54 10.82 13.36
CA HIS A 4 -2.13 9.69 12.67
C HIS A 4 -2.51 10.10 11.25
N SER A 5 -1.92 9.44 10.25
CA SER A 5 -2.27 9.59 8.84
C SER A 5 -2.99 8.33 8.36
N ILE A 6 -3.97 8.51 7.47
CA ILE A 6 -4.72 7.40 6.86
C ILE A 6 -4.16 7.14 5.47
N ALA A 7 -3.82 5.88 5.19
CA ALA A 7 -3.47 5.43 3.85
C ALA A 7 -4.66 4.65 3.26
N SER A 8 -5.11 5.07 2.07
CA SER A 8 -6.15 4.39 1.31
C SER A 8 -5.60 3.93 -0.03
N ALA A 9 -5.85 2.68 -0.39
CA ALA A 9 -5.45 2.10 -1.67
C ALA A 9 -6.62 1.32 -2.27
N ALA A 10 -6.82 1.47 -3.58
CA ALA A 10 -7.77 0.65 -4.32
C ALA A 10 -7.17 -0.75 -4.52
N VAL A 11 -7.88 -1.78 -4.04
CA VAL A 11 -7.52 -3.19 -4.20
C VAL A 11 -8.74 -3.89 -4.79
N THR A 12 -8.53 -4.70 -5.83
CA THR A 12 -9.65 -5.46 -6.41
C THR A 12 -10.18 -6.48 -5.40
N HIS A 13 -11.46 -6.82 -5.52
CA HIS A 13 -12.08 -7.78 -4.62
C HIS A 13 -11.39 -9.14 -4.70
N GLU A 14 -11.01 -9.58 -5.91
CA GLU A 14 -10.33 -10.85 -6.16
C GLU A 14 -8.94 -10.90 -5.49
N LEU A 15 -8.18 -9.80 -5.59
CA LEU A 15 -6.86 -9.70 -4.97
C LEU A 15 -6.97 -9.69 -3.44
N ARG A 16 -7.97 -8.99 -2.89
CA ARG A 16 -8.22 -9.02 -1.45
C ARG A 16 -8.61 -10.41 -0.97
N ALA A 17 -9.53 -11.06 -1.68
CA ALA A 17 -10.00 -12.40 -1.32
C ALA A 17 -8.88 -13.45 -1.37
N SER A 18 -7.88 -13.30 -2.24
CA SER A 18 -6.76 -14.24 -2.34
C SER A 18 -5.71 -14.06 -1.22
N ILE A 19 -5.54 -12.85 -0.68
CA ILE A 19 -4.54 -12.58 0.37
C ILE A 19 -5.08 -12.68 1.80
N GLU A 20 -6.36 -12.42 2.01
CA GLU A 20 -6.98 -12.40 3.35
C GLU A 20 -6.77 -13.73 4.12
N PRO A 21 -6.92 -14.93 3.51
CA PRO A 21 -6.66 -16.19 4.21
C PRO A 21 -5.20 -16.37 4.65
N ILE A 22 -4.25 -15.84 3.86
CA ILE A 22 -2.82 -15.90 4.17
C ILE A 22 -2.52 -15.00 5.38
N LEU A 23 -3.04 -13.77 5.36
CA LEU A 23 -2.89 -12.82 6.46
C LEU A 23 -3.51 -13.34 7.76
N GLN A 24 -4.68 -13.97 7.68
CA GLN A 24 -5.33 -14.59 8.84
C GLN A 24 -4.52 -15.75 9.43
N ARG A 25 -3.92 -16.59 8.59
CA ARG A 25 -3.04 -17.68 9.04
C ARG A 25 -1.85 -17.15 9.85
N GLU A 26 -1.27 -16.04 9.40
CA GLU A 26 -0.15 -15.36 10.08
C GLU A 26 -0.61 -14.45 11.24
N ARG A 27 -1.92 -14.36 11.49
CA ARG A 27 -2.53 -13.50 12.52
C ARG A 27 -2.16 -12.03 12.39
N ILE A 28 -2.03 -11.54 11.16
CA ILE A 28 -1.70 -10.15 10.84
C ILE A 28 -2.86 -9.55 10.03
N THR A 29 -3.26 -8.32 10.34
CA THR A 29 -4.23 -7.59 9.53
C THR A 29 -3.58 -6.96 8.30
N LEU A 30 -4.38 -6.71 7.25
CA LEU A 30 -3.90 -5.95 6.08
C LEU A 30 -3.30 -4.60 6.47
N SER A 31 -3.86 -3.94 7.49
CA SER A 31 -3.37 -2.64 7.98
C SER A 31 -2.00 -2.74 8.65
N GLU A 32 -1.76 -3.78 9.43
CA GLU A 32 -0.45 -4.03 10.07
C GLU A 32 0.59 -4.40 9.03
N TYR A 33 0.25 -5.28 8.09
CA TYR A 33 1.13 -5.64 7.00
C TYR A 33 1.55 -4.41 6.19
N LEU A 34 0.60 -3.54 5.83
CA LEU A 34 0.89 -2.30 5.12
C LEU A 34 1.82 -1.37 5.92
N ARG A 35 1.60 -1.23 7.24
CA ARG A 35 2.48 -0.43 8.10
C ARG A 35 3.91 -0.98 8.10
N LEU A 36 4.08 -2.30 8.18
CA LEU A 36 5.41 -2.93 8.12
C LEU A 36 6.10 -2.67 6.77
N CYS A 37 5.37 -2.76 5.65
CA CYS A 37 5.93 -2.42 4.33
C CYS A 37 6.36 -0.95 4.25
N LEU A 38 5.56 -0.02 4.78
CA LEU A 38 5.88 1.41 4.77
C LEU A 38 7.08 1.73 5.67
N VAL A 39 7.19 1.09 6.83
CA VAL A 39 8.36 1.19 7.71
C VAL A 39 9.61 0.66 7.00
N ASN A 40 9.54 -0.51 6.38
CA ASN A 40 10.67 -1.06 5.61
C ASN A 40 11.10 -0.13 4.46
N LEU A 41 10.14 0.45 3.74
CA LEU A 41 10.42 1.40 2.66
C LEU A 41 11.12 2.66 3.19
N ARG A 42 10.67 3.20 4.33
CA ARG A 42 11.29 4.35 4.99
C ARG A 42 12.73 4.04 5.42
N ASP A 43 12.94 2.91 6.06
CA ASP A 43 14.22 2.58 6.71
C ASP A 43 15.28 2.11 5.69
N ASN A 44 14.87 1.37 4.65
CA ASN A 44 15.78 0.74 3.69
C ASN A 44 15.76 1.39 2.29
N GLY A 45 14.87 2.35 2.03
CA GLY A 45 14.67 2.96 0.71
C GLY A 45 14.15 1.99 -0.36
N LYS A 46 13.77 0.77 0.02
CA LYS A 46 13.33 -0.30 -0.88
C LYS A 46 12.13 -1.04 -0.30
N PRO A 47 11.17 -1.49 -1.14
CA PRO A 47 10.09 -2.34 -0.68
C PRO A 47 10.62 -3.71 -0.20
N PRO A 48 9.89 -4.41 0.69
CA PRO A 48 10.32 -5.71 1.22
C PRO A 48 10.25 -6.85 0.20
N PHE A 49 9.70 -6.59 -0.99
CA PHE A 49 9.64 -7.50 -2.12
C PHE A 49 9.92 -6.74 -3.41
N GLU A 50 10.43 -7.45 -4.41
CA GLU A 50 10.66 -6.87 -5.72
C GLU A 50 9.32 -6.55 -6.40
N VAL A 51 9.09 -5.27 -6.68
CA VAL A 51 7.93 -4.83 -7.46
C VAL A 51 8.37 -4.76 -8.93
N PRO A 52 7.83 -5.62 -9.83
CA PRO A 52 8.19 -5.56 -11.24
C PRO A 52 8.00 -4.15 -11.80
N GLU A 53 8.98 -3.62 -12.53
CA GLU A 53 8.94 -2.23 -13.02
C GLU A 53 7.70 -1.95 -13.88
N GLU A 54 7.26 -2.95 -14.66
CA GLU A 54 6.07 -2.91 -15.49
C GLU A 54 4.78 -2.59 -14.71
N LYS A 55 4.76 -2.91 -13.41
CA LYS A 55 3.63 -2.70 -12.50
C LYS A 55 3.73 -1.39 -11.70
N ARG A 56 4.92 -0.77 -11.66
CA ARG A 56 5.21 0.44 -10.86
C ARG A 56 4.55 1.73 -11.42
N GLY A 57 4.06 1.71 -12.66
CA GLY A 57 3.49 2.90 -13.33
C GLY A 57 2.09 2.74 -13.97
N ARG A 58 1.53 1.52 -14.08
CA ARG A 58 0.18 1.34 -14.69
C ARG A 58 -0.97 1.73 -13.76
N ALA A 59 -0.79 1.67 -12.43
CA ALA A 59 -1.79 2.11 -11.47
C ALA A 59 -2.04 3.64 -11.49
N LEU A 60 -1.06 4.43 -11.95
CA LEU A 60 -1.20 5.90 -12.09
C LEU A 60 -1.98 6.32 -13.35
N ARG A 61 -2.22 5.41 -14.30
CA ARG A 61 -2.93 5.72 -15.56
C ARG A 61 -4.41 5.33 -15.57
N HIS A 62 -4.87 4.54 -14.61
CA HIS A 62 -6.29 4.13 -14.50
C HIS A 62 -7.05 4.79 -13.33
N GLY A 63 -6.41 5.64 -12.55
CA GLY A 63 -7.06 6.48 -11.54
C GLY A 63 -6.45 7.87 -11.59
N GLY A 64 -7.08 8.78 -12.34
CA GLY A 64 -6.72 10.19 -12.35
C GLY A 64 -6.96 10.81 -10.97
N LEU A 65 -5.98 10.70 -10.07
CA LEU A 65 -5.89 11.58 -8.92
C LEU A 65 -5.02 12.76 -9.36
N LYS A 66 -5.66 13.82 -9.86
CA LYS A 66 -5.04 15.14 -9.80
C LYS A 66 -4.87 15.46 -8.32
N ALA A 67 -3.65 15.38 -7.82
CA ALA A 67 -3.32 16.00 -6.55
C ALA A 67 -3.39 17.51 -6.77
N ASP A 68 -4.56 18.11 -6.58
CA ASP A 68 -4.68 19.54 -6.35
C ASP A 68 -4.04 19.83 -4.99
N VAL A 69 -2.73 20.08 -5.01
CA VAL A 69 -2.02 20.67 -3.88
C VAL A 69 -2.48 22.13 -3.81
N LYS A 70 -3.54 22.38 -3.03
CA LYS A 70 -3.82 23.73 -2.53
C LYS A 70 -2.83 24.01 -1.41
N THR A 71 -1.75 24.69 -1.76
CA THR A 71 -0.91 25.40 -0.80
C THR A 71 -1.76 26.52 -0.19
N ALA A 72 -1.90 26.51 1.13
CA ALA A 72 -2.46 27.62 1.90
C ALA A 72 -1.48 28.80 1.94
#